data_AF-A0A9E5J1A3-F1
#
_entry.id   AF-A0A9E5J1A3-F1
#
_cell.length_a   1.000
_cell.length_b   1.000
_cell.length_c   1.000
_cell.angle_alpha   90.00
_cell.angle_beta   90.00
_cell.angle_gamma   90.00
#
_symmetry.space_group_name_H-M   'P 1'
#
loop_
_entity.id
_entity.type
_entity.pdbx_description
1 polymer ?
#
loop_
_entity_poly.entity_id
_entity_poly.type
_entity_poly.pdbx_seq_one_letter_code
_entity_poly.pdbx_strand_id
1 'polypeptide(L)'
;MALAVALGGIGLGIVLGKVGRRNRGKDMAYECGKDPVGSSSARFSVKFYLVAMIFILFDIEVIFMYPWAVSLAGFRLSGLGWQVFGLMMAFVLLVEVGHLYAYKKGVFDWNKRG
;
A
#
# COMPACT_ATOMS: atom_id res chain seq x y z
N MET A 1 -28.07 -1.12 -8.40
CA MET A 1 -28.50 -0.32 -7.25
C MET A 1 -27.32 0.40 -6.56
N ALA A 2 -26.26 -0.30 -6.14
CA ALA A 2 -25.08 0.32 -5.50
C ALA A 2 -24.40 1.43 -6.35
N LEU A 3 -24.21 1.19 -7.65
CA LEU A 3 -23.64 2.17 -8.59
C LEU A 3 -24.49 3.44 -8.72
N ALA A 4 -25.82 3.29 -8.72
CA ALA A 4 -26.76 4.41 -8.79
C ALA A 4 -26.74 5.24 -7.50
N VAL A 5 -26.59 4.60 -6.33
CA VAL A 5 -26.44 5.30 -5.05
C VAL A 5 -25.12 6.06 -4.99
N ALA A 6 -24.01 5.45 -5.42
CA ALA A 6 -22.70 6.08 -5.43
C ALA A 6 -22.65 7.31 -6.36
N LEU A 7 -23.11 7.15 -7.61
CA LEU A 7 -23.14 8.24 -8.58
C LEU A 7 -24.16 9.32 -8.18
N GLY A 8 -25.33 8.91 -7.66
CA GLY A 8 -26.35 9.82 -7.15
C GLY A 8 -25.84 10.66 -5.97
N GLY A 9 -25.13 10.05 -5.03
CA GLY A 9 -24.53 10.75 -3.89
C GLY A 9 -23.46 11.75 -4.30
N ILE A 10 -22.55 11.37 -5.21
CA ILE A 10 -21.53 12.28 -5.75
C ILE A 10 -22.19 13.43 -6.53
N GLY A 11 -23.15 13.11 -7.39
CA GLY A 11 -23.88 14.11 -8.18
C GLY A 11 -24.63 15.12 -7.31
N LEU A 12 -25.35 14.64 -6.29
CA LEU A 12 -26.05 15.48 -5.33
C LEU A 12 -25.07 16.35 -4.54
N GLY A 13 -23.94 15.79 -4.09
CA GLY A 13 -22.89 16.52 -3.38
C GLY A 13 -22.30 17.66 -4.21
N ILE A 14 -22.06 17.45 -5.51
CA ILE A 14 -21.57 18.49 -6.42
C ILE A 14 -22.62 19.59 -6.62
N VAL A 15 -23.89 19.23 -6.82
CA VAL A 15 -24.97 20.20 -7.02
C VAL A 15 -25.17 21.07 -5.79
N LEU A 16 -25.29 20.46 -4.61
CA LEU A 16 -25.42 21.19 -3.34
C LEU A 16 -24.17 22.02 -3.02
N GLY A 17 -22.97 21.51 -3.34
CA GLY A 17 -21.71 22.22 -3.19
C GLY A 17 -21.59 23.47 -4.08
N LYS A 18 -22.12 23.42 -5.31
CA LYS A 18 -22.14 24.58 -6.23
C LYS A 18 -23.15 25.65 -5.83
N VAL A 19 -24.26 25.27 -5.17
CA VAL A 19 -25.27 26.21 -4.65
C VAL A 19 -24.74 27.00 -3.44
N GLY A 20 -23.74 26.46 -2.73
CA GLY A 20 -23.08 27.14 -1.61
C GLY A 20 -22.21 28.33 -2.01
N ARG A 21 -22.02 29.29 -1.08
CA ARG A 21 -21.13 30.45 -1.28
C ARG A 21 -19.66 30.02 -1.37
N ARG A 22 -19.10 30.02 -2.59
CA ARG A 22 -17.64 29.95 -2.83
C ARG A 22 -17.00 31.30 -2.54
N ASN A 23 -15.82 31.26 -1.93
CA ASN A 23 -14.97 32.42 -1.71
C ASN A 23 -13.53 31.97 -1.95
N ARG A 24 -12.65 32.88 -2.39
CA ARG A 24 -11.26 32.55 -2.74
C ARG A 24 -10.56 31.79 -1.61
N GLY A 25 -10.75 32.20 -0.35
CA GLY A 25 -10.18 31.52 0.82
C GLY A 25 -10.69 30.10 1.08
N LYS A 26 -11.87 29.72 0.58
CA LYS A 26 -12.39 28.34 0.68
C LYS A 26 -11.83 27.41 -0.39
N ASP A 27 -11.39 27.99 -1.50
CA ASP A 27 -10.86 27.25 -2.65
C ASP A 27 -9.32 27.16 -2.63
N MET A 28 -8.66 27.80 -1.66
CA MET A 28 -7.21 27.72 -1.45
C MET A 28 -6.85 26.57 -0.49
N ALA A 29 -5.64 26.03 -0.65
CA ALA A 29 -5.10 25.02 0.26
C ALA A 29 -4.96 25.60 1.68
N TYR A 30 -5.27 24.77 2.68
CA TYR A 30 -5.20 25.16 4.07
C TYR A 30 -3.76 25.08 4.61
N GLU A 31 -3.15 26.22 4.91
CA GLU A 31 -1.87 26.32 5.64
C GLU A 31 -2.01 27.21 6.88
N CYS A 32 -2.93 26.84 7.80
CA CYS A 32 -3.16 27.55 9.06
C CYS A 32 -3.51 29.05 8.88
N GLY A 33 -4.20 29.41 7.79
CA GLY A 33 -4.63 30.77 7.50
C GLY A 33 -3.60 31.64 6.79
N LYS A 34 -2.45 31.07 6.37
CA LYS A 34 -1.53 31.72 5.44
C LYS A 34 -1.81 31.29 4.00
N ASP A 35 -1.47 32.17 3.06
CA ASP A 35 -1.44 31.81 1.65
C ASP A 35 -0.41 30.70 1.44
N PRO A 36 -0.75 29.63 0.69
CA PRO A 36 0.11 28.48 0.56
C PRO A 36 1.45 28.87 -0.07
N VAL A 37 2.55 28.55 0.61
CA VAL A 37 3.90 28.95 0.17
C VAL A 37 4.67 27.73 -0.32
N GLY A 38 4.85 27.63 -1.64
CA GLY A 38 5.63 26.58 -2.28
C GLY A 38 4.84 25.75 -3.29
N SER A 39 5.53 24.79 -3.91
CA SER A 39 4.90 23.82 -4.79
C SER A 39 4.14 22.76 -3.98
N SER A 40 2.93 22.40 -4.41
CA SER A 40 2.17 21.27 -3.87
C SER A 40 2.94 19.94 -3.94
N SER A 41 3.98 19.84 -4.79
CA SER A 41 4.87 18.69 -4.91
C SER A 41 6.23 18.92 -4.25
N ALA A 42 6.23 19.13 -2.93
CA ALA A 42 7.47 19.14 -2.16
C ALA A 42 8.15 17.76 -2.20
N ARG A 43 9.49 17.73 -2.14
CA ARG A 43 10.23 16.47 -2.03
C ARG A 43 10.03 15.89 -0.63
N PHE A 44 9.32 14.77 -0.55
CA PHE A 44 9.20 14.01 0.68
C PHE A 44 10.47 13.18 0.94
N SER A 45 10.67 12.77 2.19
CA SER A 45 11.86 11.99 2.57
C SER A 45 11.92 10.64 1.82
N VAL A 46 13.11 10.21 1.42
CA VAL A 46 13.33 8.92 0.71
C VAL A 46 12.88 7.71 1.53
N LYS A 47 12.73 7.86 2.85
CA LYS A 47 12.28 6.79 3.76
C LYS A 47 10.92 6.21 3.38
N PHE A 48 10.00 7.03 2.86
CA PHE A 48 8.71 6.56 2.36
C PHE A 48 8.85 5.59 1.18
N TYR A 49 9.83 5.85 0.30
CA TYR A 49 10.10 5.00 -0.84
C TYR A 49 10.66 3.63 -0.42
N LEU A 50 11.54 3.59 0.58
CA LEU A 50 12.10 2.32 1.07
C LEU A 50 11.03 1.41 1.66
N VAL A 51 10.07 1.96 2.42
CA VAL A 51 8.94 1.19 2.96
C VAL A 51 8.03 0.69 1.83
N ALA A 52 7.72 1.54 0.84
CA ALA A 52 6.91 1.15 -0.31
C ALA A 52 7.57 0.03 -1.13
N MET A 53 8.88 0.09 -1.34
CA MET A 53 9.62 -0.95 -2.06
C MET A 53 9.59 -2.30 -1.33
N ILE A 54 9.78 -2.28 -0.01
CA ILE A 54 9.67 -3.50 0.81
C ILE A 54 8.24 -4.07 0.76
N PHE A 55 7.23 -3.21 0.84
CA PHE A 55 5.84 -3.63 0.73
C PHE A 55 5.55 -4.32 -0.61
N ILE A 56 6.07 -3.79 -1.72
CA ILE A 56 5.91 -4.42 -3.04
C ILE A 56 6.57 -5.81 -3.07
N LEU A 57 7.76 -5.95 -2.48
CA LEU A 57 8.46 -7.24 -2.43
C LEU A 57 7.68 -8.27 -1.61
N PHE A 58 7.14 -7.87 -0.46
CA PHE A 58 6.28 -8.71 0.37
C PHE A 58 4.96 -9.07 -0.33
N ASP A 59 4.33 -8.14 -1.04
CA ASP A 59 3.08 -8.41 -1.78
C ASP A 59 3.30 -9.41 -2.93
N ILE A 60 4.45 -9.32 -3.61
CA ILE A 60 4.88 -10.31 -4.59
C ILE A 60 5.10 -11.68 -3.95
N GLU A 61 5.61 -11.77 -2.72
CA GLU A 61 5.72 -13.06 -2.02
C GLU A 61 4.33 -13.70 -1.83
N VAL A 62 3.36 -12.91 -1.37
CA VAL A 62 1.98 -13.37 -1.16
C VAL A 62 1.31 -13.79 -2.47
N ILE A 63 1.59 -13.10 -3.59
CA ILE A 63 1.04 -13.46 -4.90
C ILE A 63 1.47 -14.86 -5.34
N PHE A 64 2.67 -15.30 -4.95
CA PHE A 64 3.16 -16.65 -5.24
C PHE A 64 2.65 -17.68 -4.23
N MET A 65 2.45 -17.28 -2.98
CA MET A 65 1.87 -18.15 -1.95
C MET A 65 0.41 -18.50 -2.23
N TYR A 66 -0.38 -17.59 -2.82
CA TYR A 66 -1.82 -17.78 -2.99
C TYR A 66 -2.18 -18.99 -3.88
N PRO A 67 -1.65 -19.12 -5.11
CA PRO A 67 -1.94 -20.27 -5.97
C PRO A 67 -1.44 -21.59 -5.38
N TRP A 68 -0.30 -21.55 -4.69
CA TRP A 68 0.23 -22.71 -3.98
C TRP A 68 -0.69 -23.15 -2.83
N ALA A 69 -1.19 -22.21 -2.03
CA ALA A 69 -2.08 -22.50 -0.91
C ALA A 69 -3.39 -23.14 -1.36
N VAL A 70 -3.96 -22.65 -2.48
CA VAL A 70 -5.20 -23.20 -3.06
C VAL A 70 -4.98 -24.60 -3.64
N SER A 71 -3.79 -24.89 -4.19
CA SER A 71 -3.47 -26.19 -4.80
C SER A 71 -2.93 -27.24 -3.83
N LEU A 72 -2.72 -26.89 -2.56
CA LEU A 72 -2.15 -27.76 -1.53
C LEU A 72 -2.92 -29.09 -1.37
N ALA A 73 -4.25 -29.05 -1.44
CA ALA A 73 -5.10 -30.25 -1.36
C ALA A 73 -4.82 -31.23 -2.51
N GLY A 74 -4.60 -30.72 -3.72
CA GLY A 74 -4.25 -31.54 -4.90
C GLY A 74 -2.86 -32.18 -4.76
N PHE A 75 -1.87 -31.43 -4.25
CA PHE A 75 -0.52 -31.96 -4.01
C PHE A 75 -0.46 -33.00 -2.89
N ARG A 76 -1.34 -32.89 -1.89
CA ARG A 76 -1.44 -33.90 -0.83
C ARG A 76 -1.93 -35.24 -1.38
N LEU A 77 -2.93 -35.21 -2.28
CA LEU A 77 -3.50 -36.41 -2.90
C LEU A 77 -2.52 -37.11 -3.86
N SER A 78 -1.62 -36.36 -4.50
CA SER A 78 -0.59 -36.91 -5.40
C SER A 78 0.64 -37.48 -4.69
N GLY A 79 0.69 -37.44 -3.36
CA GLY A 79 1.85 -37.90 -2.56
C GLY A 79 3.02 -36.92 -2.53
N LEU A 80 2.96 -35.81 -3.27
CA LEU A 80 4.00 -34.78 -3.37
C LEU A 80 3.90 -33.69 -2.29
N GLY A 81 2.88 -33.75 -1.42
CA GLY A 81 2.54 -32.67 -0.49
C GLY A 81 3.70 -32.23 0.41
N TRP A 82 4.50 -33.16 0.92
CA TRP A 82 5.64 -32.83 1.79
C TRP A 82 6.79 -32.13 1.05
N GLN A 83 7.06 -32.55 -0.20
CA GLN A 83 8.10 -31.93 -1.04
C GLN A 83 7.70 -30.51 -1.43
N VAL A 84 6.45 -30.34 -1.87
CA VAL A 84 5.90 -29.03 -2.26
C VAL A 84 5.80 -28.08 -1.06
N PHE A 85 5.51 -28.60 0.13
CA PHE A 85 5.58 -27.82 1.37
C PHE A 85 7.00 -27.39 1.71
N GLY A 86 7.98 -28.30 1.63
CA GLY A 86 9.39 -27.98 1.88
C GLY A 86 9.94 -26.92 0.92
N LEU A 87 9.56 -26.99 -0.36
CA LEU A 87 9.93 -25.99 -1.38
C LEU A 87 9.36 -24.61 -1.06
N MET A 88 8.09 -24.53 -0.64
CA MET A 88 7.48 -23.26 -0.26
C MET A 88 8.10 -22.67 1.01
N MET A 89 8.38 -23.51 2.01
CA MET A 89 9.09 -23.05 3.21
C MET A 89 10.49 -22.51 2.88
N ALA A 90 11.22 -23.18 1.97
CA ALA A 90 12.51 -22.68 1.51
C ALA A 90 12.40 -21.34 0.77
N PHE A 91 11.37 -21.17 -0.07
CA PHE A 91 11.09 -19.90 -0.76
C PHE A 91 10.80 -18.76 0.22
N VAL A 92 9.86 -18.97 1.16
CA VAL A 92 9.50 -17.97 2.19
C VAL A 92 10.73 -17.61 3.02
N LEU A 93 11.48 -18.59 3.53
CA LEU A 93 12.66 -18.33 4.34
C LEU A 93 13.74 -17.54 3.59
N LEU A 94 13.93 -17.83 2.30
CA LEU A 94 14.90 -17.10 1.48
C LEU A 94 14.53 -15.61 1.34
N VAL A 95 13.26 -15.32 1.10
CA VAL A 95 12.76 -13.93 0.98
C VAL A 95 12.78 -13.24 2.35
N GLU A 96 12.32 -13.93 3.40
CA GLU A 96 12.29 -13.41 4.77
C GLU A 96 13.67 -13.06 5.33
N VAL A 97 14.73 -13.78 4.94
CA VAL A 97 16.11 -13.38 5.28
C VAL A 97 16.44 -11.98 4.75
N GLY A 98 15.95 -11.63 3.55
CA GLY A 98 16.08 -10.29 2.97
C GLY A 98 15.31 -9.23 3.77
N HIS A 99 14.08 -9.54 4.18
CA HIS A 99 13.27 -8.67 5.03
C HIS A 99 13.91 -8.45 6.41
N LEU A 100 14.38 -9.51 7.06
CA LEU A 100 15.09 -9.44 8.33
C LEU A 100 16.38 -8.62 8.24
N TYR A 101 17.11 -8.74 7.13
CA TYR A 101 18.29 -7.91 6.87
C TYR A 101 17.92 -6.42 6.75
N ALA A 102 16.88 -6.09 5.97
CA ALA A 102 16.39 -4.72 5.85
C ALA A 102 15.91 -4.14 7.20
N TYR A 103 15.26 -4.97 8.02
CA TYR A 103 14.87 -4.62 9.37
C TYR A 103 16.08 -4.30 10.25
N LYS A 104 17.10 -5.18 10.27
CA LYS A 104 18.34 -4.94 11.03
C LYS A 104 19.09 -3.70 10.57
N LYS A 105 19.04 -3.37 9.27
CA LYS A 105 19.65 -2.15 8.73
C LYS A 105 18.92 -0.87 9.15
N GLY A 106 17.77 -1.00 9.81
CA GLY A 106 17.01 0.14 10.34
C GLY A 106 16.30 0.93 9.26
N VAL A 107 15.86 0.27 8.18
CA VAL A 107 15.08 0.92 7.11
C VAL A 107 13.78 1.56 7.65
N PHE A 108 13.26 1.01 8.74
CA PHE A 108 12.07 1.52 9.43
C PHE A 108 12.38 2.59 10.50
N ASP A 109 13.66 2.93 10.71
CA ASP A 109 14.03 3.91 11.73
C ASP A 109 13.85 5.34 11.22
N TRP A 110 12.77 5.97 11.67
CA TRP A 110 12.41 7.32 11.27
C TRP A 110 13.29 8.40 11.92
N ASN A 111 13.92 8.08 13.06
CA ASN A 111 14.57 9.08 13.91
C ASN A 111 16.04 9.30 13.56
N LYS A 112 16.65 8.41 12.76
CA LYS A 112 17.98 8.62 12.21
C LYS A 112 17.97 9.80 11.24
N ARG A 113 18.52 10.94 11.65
CA ARG A 113 18.83 12.07 10.76
C ARG A 113 19.98 11.63 9.86
N GLY A 114 19.64 11.36 8.60
CA GLY A 114 20.59 11.33 7.49
C GLY A 114 20.55 12.69 6.81
#